data_AF-A0A2J7PUE3-F1
#
_entry.id   AF-A0A2J7PUE3-F1
#
_cell.length_a   1.000
_cell.length_b   1.000
_cell.length_c   1.000
_cell.angle_alpha   90.00
_cell.angle_beta   90.00
_cell.angle_gamma   90.00
#
_symmetry.space_group_name_H-M   'P 1'
#
loop_
_entity.id
_entity.type
_entity.pdbx_description
1 polymer ?
#
loop_
_entity_poly.entity_id
_entity_poly.type
_entity_poly.pdbx_seq_one_letter_code
_entity_poly.pdbx_strand_id
1 'polypeptide(L)'
;MQVEWEKTSLQELDITATDLSTECLIDMLTRIPNLRFLSAGQLNGFNDSVLKAFMELGNPKNLIALDVDSSDNLTDDALHKFLSRYGHQLWGIALSGMPHITDQLWQSVLPVFNNAKILVMGTQERLGVNIHVDQLMDGIANNCPNLQRLELRWDPENLRFSDKSQKAIDILRVKCLKLRCLVLSDGRYYETTKANFERADRTTVVRTTTNCRVSNYYLLSNYRDLIFN
;
A
#
# COMPACT_ATOMS: atom_id res chain seq x y z
N MET A 1 12.86 28.39 6.14
CA MET A 1 12.86 27.08 6.82
C MET A 1 14.13 26.99 7.66
N GLN A 2 14.01 26.98 9.00
CA GLN A 2 15.13 27.08 9.97
C GLN A 2 15.54 25.72 10.57
N VAL A 3 14.88 24.61 10.20
CA VAL A 3 15.13 23.29 10.80
C VAL A 3 16.37 22.67 10.15
N GLU A 4 17.30 22.19 10.97
CA GLU A 4 18.50 21.45 10.54
C GLU A 4 18.15 19.96 10.36
N TRP A 5 17.34 19.64 9.35
CA TRP A 5 16.82 18.28 9.08
C TRP A 5 17.92 17.20 9.04
N GLU A 6 19.08 17.56 8.49
CA GLU A 6 20.27 16.72 8.39
C GLU A 6 20.87 16.30 9.73
N LYS A 7 20.60 17.03 10.81
CA LYS A 7 21.04 16.70 12.17
C LYS A 7 20.01 15.93 12.97
N THR A 8 18.82 15.71 12.41
CA THR A 8 17.74 15.02 13.12
C THR A 8 17.98 13.51 13.18
N SER A 9 17.53 12.89 14.26
CA SER A 9 17.43 11.43 14.38
C SER A 9 16.07 10.90 13.91
N LEU A 10 15.32 11.70 13.14
CA LEU A 10 13.98 11.37 12.69
C LEU A 10 14.03 10.20 11.68
N GLN A 11 13.28 9.14 11.97
CA GLN A 11 13.18 7.96 11.10
C GLN A 11 11.74 7.62 10.73
N GLU A 12 10.76 8.07 11.49
CA GLU A 12 9.35 7.72 11.30
C GLU A 12 8.55 9.02 11.34
N LEU A 13 7.89 9.34 10.24
CA LEU A 13 7.19 10.61 10.05
C LEU A 13 5.80 10.35 9.47
N ASP A 14 4.79 10.91 10.12
CA ASP A 14 3.42 11.04 9.61
C ASP A 14 3.08 12.51 9.48
N ILE A 15 2.75 12.90 8.25
CA ILE A 15 2.34 14.25 7.83
C ILE A 15 1.03 14.18 7.01
N THR A 16 0.28 13.10 7.17
CA THR A 16 -1.00 12.88 6.50
C THR A 16 -1.98 14.01 6.80
N ALA A 17 -2.74 14.42 5.80
CA ALA A 17 -3.77 15.47 5.90
C ALA A 17 -3.26 16.81 6.48
N THR A 18 -1.98 17.13 6.27
CA THR A 18 -1.41 18.45 6.59
C THR A 18 -1.50 19.40 5.38
N ASP A 19 -1.17 20.68 5.58
CA ASP A 19 -1.17 21.71 4.51
C ASP A 19 0.27 22.09 4.10
N LEU A 20 1.18 21.10 4.07
CA LEU A 20 2.58 21.33 3.71
C LEU A 20 2.71 21.57 2.21
N SER A 21 3.40 22.64 1.83
CA SER A 21 3.67 22.97 0.43
C SER A 21 4.68 22.03 -0.21
N THR A 22 4.65 21.92 -1.55
CA THR A 22 5.63 21.17 -2.35
C THR A 22 7.07 21.55 -1.98
N GLU A 23 7.36 22.84 -1.84
CA GLU A 23 8.71 23.34 -1.49
C GLU A 23 9.15 22.88 -0.10
N CYS A 24 8.23 22.90 0.87
CA CYS A 24 8.51 22.45 2.23
C CYS A 24 8.78 20.95 2.26
N LEU A 25 8.01 20.15 1.52
CA LEU A 25 8.20 18.71 1.42
C LEU A 25 9.53 18.36 0.75
N ILE A 26 9.92 19.09 -0.30
CA ILE A 26 11.22 18.91 -0.96
C ILE A 26 12.36 19.27 0.01
N ASP A 27 12.33 20.42 0.68
CA ASP A 27 13.36 20.80 1.65
C ASP A 27 13.50 19.74 2.76
N MET A 28 12.37 19.30 3.32
CA MET A 28 12.37 18.32 4.41
C MET A 28 12.83 16.93 3.97
N LEU A 29 12.22 16.34 2.95
CA LEU A 29 12.46 14.93 2.57
C LEU A 29 13.83 14.71 1.94
N THR A 30 14.41 15.73 1.31
CA THR A 30 15.76 15.61 0.74
C THR A 30 16.87 15.73 1.78
N ARG A 31 16.55 16.25 2.98
CA ARG A 31 17.54 16.50 4.05
C ARG A 31 17.44 15.53 5.23
N ILE A 32 16.33 14.84 5.44
CA ILE A 32 16.23 13.79 6.48
C ILE A 32 17.11 12.59 6.09
N PRO A 33 18.13 12.22 6.88
CA PRO A 33 19.15 11.27 6.44
C PRO A 33 18.68 9.80 6.47
N ASN A 34 17.82 9.44 7.43
CA ASN A 34 17.50 8.04 7.75
C ASN A 34 15.99 7.79 7.83
N LEU A 35 15.20 8.45 6.97
CA LEU A 35 13.76 8.25 6.92
C LEU A 35 13.43 6.81 6.53
N ARG A 36 12.74 6.10 7.42
CA ARG A 36 12.38 4.69 7.32
C ARG A 36 10.89 4.49 7.11
N PHE A 37 10.06 5.36 7.67
CA PHE A 37 8.62 5.35 7.54
C PHE A 37 8.13 6.74 7.16
N LEU A 38 7.33 6.82 6.10
CA LEU A 38 6.68 8.05 5.67
C LEU A 38 5.19 7.78 5.43
N SER A 39 4.35 8.50 6.15
CA SER A 39 2.92 8.64 5.83
C SER A 39 2.63 10.07 5.42
N ALA A 40 2.13 10.23 4.21
CA ALA A 40 1.91 11.49 3.51
C ALA A 40 0.65 11.40 2.62
N GLY A 41 -0.37 10.70 3.11
CA GLY A 41 -1.67 10.60 2.45
C GLY A 41 -2.45 11.92 2.55
N GLN A 42 -3.42 12.11 1.66
CA GLN A 42 -4.31 13.29 1.63
C GLN A 42 -3.54 14.63 1.67
N LEU A 43 -2.38 14.67 1.00
CA LEU A 43 -1.45 15.80 1.09
C LEU A 43 -1.27 16.44 -0.28
N ASN A 44 -1.94 17.58 -0.51
CA ASN A 44 -1.96 18.23 -1.83
C ASN A 44 -0.58 18.64 -2.33
N GLY A 45 0.33 19.06 -1.43
CA GLY A 45 1.70 19.40 -1.79
C GLY A 45 2.55 18.21 -2.23
N PHE A 46 2.14 16.97 -1.91
CA PHE A 46 2.88 15.75 -2.27
C PHE A 46 2.53 15.31 -3.69
N ASN A 47 3.31 15.79 -4.66
CA ASN A 47 3.14 15.53 -6.09
C ASN A 47 4.40 14.91 -6.71
N ASP A 48 4.36 14.67 -8.02
CA ASP A 48 5.46 14.07 -8.79
C ASP A 48 6.81 14.78 -8.60
N SER A 49 6.81 16.10 -8.39
CA SER A 49 8.05 16.87 -8.17
C SER A 49 8.69 16.53 -6.82
N VAL A 50 7.87 16.26 -5.79
CA VAL A 50 8.35 15.80 -4.48
C VAL A 50 8.96 14.41 -4.60
N LEU A 51 8.29 13.46 -5.27
CA LEU A 51 8.84 12.12 -5.50
C LEU A 51 10.16 12.21 -6.27
N LYS A 52 10.20 12.96 -7.36
CA LYS A 52 11.40 13.14 -8.18
C LYS A 52 12.56 13.70 -7.35
N ALA A 53 12.33 14.80 -6.62
CA ALA A 53 13.36 15.41 -5.79
C ALA A 53 13.84 14.45 -4.67
N PHE A 54 12.92 13.71 -4.05
CA PHE A 54 13.27 12.73 -3.03
C PHE A 54 14.15 11.60 -3.60
N MET A 55 13.88 11.14 -4.83
CA MET A 55 14.68 10.14 -5.52
C MET A 55 16.07 10.65 -5.96
N GLU A 56 16.17 11.92 -6.33
CA GLU A 56 17.40 12.54 -6.88
C GLU A 56 18.33 13.07 -5.79
N LEU A 57 17.78 13.70 -4.75
CA LEU A 57 18.53 14.46 -3.76
C LEU A 57 18.44 13.87 -2.35
N GLY A 58 17.39 13.10 -2.06
CA GLY A 58 17.17 12.49 -0.75
C GLY A 58 17.79 11.11 -0.58
N ASN A 59 17.41 10.44 0.51
CA ASN A 59 17.87 9.08 0.81
C ASN A 59 16.70 8.07 0.99
N PRO A 60 15.95 7.76 -0.07
CA PRO A 60 14.85 6.81 -0.01
C PRO A 60 15.31 5.36 0.24
N LYS A 61 16.62 5.05 0.20
CA LYS A 61 17.14 3.67 0.37
C LYS A 61 16.87 3.06 1.74
N ASN A 62 16.60 3.90 2.73
CA ASN A 62 16.24 3.45 4.09
C ASN A 62 14.73 3.26 4.26
N LEU A 63 13.91 3.71 3.30
CA LEU A 63 12.46 3.68 3.40
C LEU A 63 11.96 2.23 3.35
N ILE A 64 11.22 1.82 4.38
CA ILE A 64 10.54 0.51 4.45
C ILE A 64 9.03 0.66 4.34
N ALA A 65 8.47 1.84 4.57
CA ALA A 65 7.03 2.07 4.52
C ALA A 65 6.73 3.41 3.86
N LEU A 66 5.87 3.36 2.83
CA LEU A 66 5.33 4.52 2.15
C LEU A 66 3.80 4.45 2.18
N ASP A 67 3.19 5.52 2.66
CA ASP A 67 1.75 5.74 2.60
C ASP A 67 1.49 7.08 1.92
N VAL A 68 0.81 7.02 0.77
CA VAL A 68 0.37 8.16 -0.03
C VAL A 68 -1.10 7.96 -0.43
N ASP A 69 -1.90 7.43 0.51
CA ASP A 69 -3.33 7.21 0.34
C ASP A 69 -4.05 8.52 -0.04
N SER A 70 -4.97 8.45 -1.01
CA SER A 70 -5.74 9.60 -1.51
C SER A 70 -4.89 10.79 -1.97
N SER A 71 -3.75 10.53 -2.63
CA SER A 71 -2.87 11.57 -3.18
C SER A 71 -3.04 11.75 -4.69
N ASP A 72 -4.15 12.35 -5.12
CA ASP A 72 -4.52 12.49 -6.55
C ASP A 72 -3.50 13.28 -7.40
N ASN A 73 -2.61 14.03 -6.76
CA ASN A 73 -1.54 14.80 -7.41
C ASN A 73 -0.33 13.95 -7.85
N LEU A 74 -0.35 12.64 -7.58
CA LEU A 74 0.67 11.68 -8.01
C LEU A 74 0.24 10.94 -9.26
N THR A 75 1.06 10.96 -10.30
CA THR A 75 0.76 10.23 -11.54
C THR A 75 1.19 8.77 -11.46
N ASP A 76 0.54 7.94 -12.28
CA ASP A 76 0.90 6.53 -12.49
C ASP A 76 2.37 6.36 -12.86
N ASP A 77 2.90 7.21 -13.75
CA ASP A 77 4.29 7.18 -14.21
C ASP A 77 5.28 7.53 -13.09
N ALA A 78 5.00 8.56 -12.27
CA ALA A 78 5.87 8.91 -11.16
C ALA A 78 5.92 7.81 -10.09
N LEU A 79 4.76 7.23 -9.76
CA LEU A 79 4.64 6.09 -8.86
C LEU A 79 5.37 4.87 -9.41
N HIS A 80 5.17 4.55 -10.70
CA HIS A 80 5.84 3.45 -11.36
C HIS A 80 7.37 3.59 -11.27
N LYS A 81 7.91 4.78 -11.57
CA LYS A 81 9.35 5.05 -11.49
C LYS A 81 9.89 4.90 -10.07
N PHE A 82 9.18 5.43 -9.08
CA PHE A 82 9.58 5.32 -7.68
C PHE A 82 9.55 3.86 -7.21
N LEU A 83 8.42 3.18 -7.40
CA LEU A 83 8.20 1.80 -6.93
C LEU A 83 9.09 0.81 -7.67
N SER A 84 9.32 0.96 -8.98
CA SER A 84 10.25 0.09 -9.71
C SER A 84 11.68 0.19 -9.18
N ARG A 85 12.08 1.37 -8.67
CA ARG A 85 13.43 1.60 -8.15
C ARG A 85 13.59 1.17 -6.70
N TYR A 86 12.60 1.44 -5.84
CA TYR A 86 12.70 1.23 -4.39
C TYR A 86 11.74 0.17 -3.83
N GLY A 87 10.95 -0.50 -4.66
CA GLY A 87 9.94 -1.46 -4.19
C GLY A 87 10.52 -2.66 -3.44
N HIS A 88 11.72 -3.11 -3.82
CA HIS A 88 12.40 -4.27 -3.23
C HIS A 88 12.72 -4.15 -1.74
N GLN A 89 12.83 -2.93 -1.21
CA GLN A 89 13.10 -2.66 0.21
C GLN A 89 11.81 -2.36 1.00
N LEU A 90 10.69 -2.09 0.32
CA LEU A 90 9.44 -1.71 0.96
C LEU A 90 8.76 -2.94 1.60
N TRP A 91 8.38 -2.76 2.86
CA TRP A 91 7.61 -3.71 3.66
C TRP A 91 6.14 -3.30 3.75
N GLY A 92 5.84 -2.00 3.67
CA GLY A 92 4.48 -1.46 3.69
C GLY A 92 4.27 -0.47 2.56
N ILE A 93 3.25 -0.71 1.74
CA ILE A 93 2.82 0.24 0.71
C ILE A 93 1.33 0.48 0.88
N ALA A 94 0.96 1.73 1.09
CA ALA A 94 -0.42 2.18 0.99
C ALA A 94 -0.54 3.17 -0.17
N LEU A 95 -1.16 2.69 -1.24
CA LEU A 95 -1.39 3.39 -2.49
C LEU A 95 -2.83 3.13 -2.92
N SER A 96 -3.74 3.80 -2.21
CA SER A 96 -5.18 3.68 -2.41
C SER A 96 -5.84 5.06 -2.51
N GLY A 97 -7.14 5.10 -2.76
CA GLY A 97 -7.92 6.33 -2.79
C GLY A 97 -7.77 7.19 -4.05
N MET A 98 -6.95 6.77 -5.02
CA MET A 98 -6.72 7.47 -6.29
C MET A 98 -7.43 6.76 -7.45
N PRO A 99 -8.43 7.36 -8.11
CA PRO A 99 -9.21 6.69 -9.17
C PRO A 99 -8.42 6.32 -10.42
N HIS A 100 -7.36 7.06 -10.74
CA HIS A 100 -6.50 6.78 -11.89
C HIS A 100 -5.51 5.64 -11.64
N ILE A 101 -5.33 5.22 -10.38
CA ILE A 101 -4.44 4.11 -10.03
C ILE A 101 -5.23 2.80 -10.04
N THR A 102 -4.96 1.97 -11.05
CA THR A 102 -5.72 0.73 -11.34
C THR A 102 -4.87 -0.52 -11.11
N ASP A 103 -5.42 -1.70 -11.39
CA ASP A 103 -4.70 -2.97 -11.34
C ASP A 103 -3.48 -3.01 -12.27
N GLN A 104 -3.45 -2.22 -13.34
CA GLN A 104 -2.32 -2.20 -14.29
C GLN A 104 -1.00 -1.80 -13.64
N LEU A 105 -0.99 -0.71 -12.85
CA LEU A 105 0.21 -0.30 -12.11
C LEU A 105 0.67 -1.40 -11.17
N TRP A 106 -0.26 -1.93 -10.38
CA TRP A 106 0.06 -2.98 -9.42
C TRP A 106 0.67 -4.20 -10.11
N GLN A 107 0.10 -4.65 -11.22
CA GLN A 107 0.66 -5.77 -11.98
C GLN A 107 2.09 -5.51 -12.46
N SER A 108 2.43 -4.27 -12.85
CA SER A 108 3.77 -3.95 -13.31
C SER A 108 4.81 -3.85 -12.18
N VAL A 109 4.40 -3.39 -10.98
CA VAL A 109 5.32 -3.21 -9.84
C VAL A 109 5.34 -4.38 -8.86
N LEU A 110 4.34 -5.27 -8.86
CA LEU A 110 4.30 -6.44 -7.96
C LEU A 110 5.58 -7.29 -7.97
N PRO A 111 6.26 -7.55 -9.11
CA PRO A 111 7.49 -8.33 -9.13
C PRO A 111 8.63 -7.77 -8.26
N VAL A 112 8.64 -6.47 -7.96
CA VAL A 112 9.65 -5.87 -7.08
C VAL A 112 9.25 -5.87 -5.61
N PHE A 113 8.05 -6.31 -5.23
CA PHE A 113 7.55 -6.30 -3.83
C PHE A 113 7.77 -7.62 -3.07
N ASN A 114 8.92 -8.27 -3.25
CA ASN A 114 9.26 -9.55 -2.60
C ASN A 114 9.34 -9.48 -1.06
N ASN A 115 9.59 -8.28 -0.51
CA ASN A 115 9.66 -8.03 0.93
C ASN A 115 8.38 -7.43 1.53
N ALA A 116 7.36 -7.18 0.72
CA ALA A 116 6.11 -6.59 1.18
C ALA A 116 5.41 -7.49 2.22
N LYS A 117 5.05 -6.87 3.34
CA LYS A 117 4.27 -7.43 4.45
C LYS A 117 2.87 -6.84 4.49
N ILE A 118 2.73 -5.58 4.05
CA ILE A 118 1.48 -4.83 4.08
C ILE A 118 1.27 -4.19 2.72
N LEU A 119 0.12 -4.46 2.10
CA LEU A 119 -0.31 -3.81 0.88
C LEU A 119 -1.73 -3.28 1.05
N VAL A 120 -1.93 -2.00 0.72
CA VAL A 120 -3.24 -1.34 0.69
C VAL A 120 -3.40 -0.71 -0.69
N MET A 121 -4.47 -1.08 -1.39
CA MET A 121 -4.65 -0.71 -2.79
C MET A 121 -6.12 -0.50 -3.18
N GLY A 122 -6.30 0.24 -4.27
CA GLY A 122 -7.60 0.52 -4.89
C GLY A 122 -8.30 1.74 -4.32
N THR A 123 -9.51 2.03 -4.81
CA THR A 123 -10.29 3.20 -4.39
C THR A 123 -11.75 2.83 -4.16
N GLN A 124 -12.41 3.50 -3.23
CA GLN A 124 -13.86 3.33 -3.02
C GLN A 124 -14.68 4.05 -4.09
N GLU A 125 -14.05 4.89 -4.90
CA GLU A 125 -14.72 5.55 -6.01
C GLU A 125 -15.03 4.55 -7.13
N ARG A 126 -16.24 4.68 -7.67
CA ARG A 126 -16.67 3.87 -8.81
C ARG A 126 -15.90 4.29 -10.05
N LEU A 127 -15.15 3.35 -10.62
CA LEU A 127 -14.34 3.57 -11.81
C LEU A 127 -15.16 3.38 -13.09
N GLY A 128 -14.76 4.03 -14.17
CA GLY A 128 -15.25 3.72 -15.52
C GLY A 128 -14.65 2.44 -16.13
N VAL A 129 -13.70 1.82 -15.43
CA VAL A 129 -12.96 0.63 -15.87
C VAL A 129 -13.18 -0.56 -14.94
N ASN A 130 -12.86 -1.75 -15.46
CA ASN A 130 -12.96 -3.01 -14.72
C ASN A 130 -11.61 -3.38 -14.11
N ILE A 131 -11.63 -3.92 -12.89
CA ILE A 131 -10.46 -4.40 -12.15
C ILE A 131 -10.45 -5.94 -12.17
N HIS A 132 -9.38 -6.53 -12.70
CA HIS A 132 -9.25 -7.99 -12.81
C HIS A 132 -8.68 -8.59 -11.52
N VAL A 133 -9.52 -8.68 -10.49
CA VAL A 133 -9.07 -9.06 -9.14
C VAL A 133 -8.46 -10.46 -9.06
N ASP A 134 -8.92 -11.43 -9.87
CA ASP A 134 -8.32 -12.77 -9.92
C ASP A 134 -6.84 -12.71 -10.35
N GLN A 135 -6.55 -11.94 -11.40
CA GLN A 135 -5.17 -11.76 -11.88
C GLN A 135 -4.32 -11.02 -10.86
N LEU A 136 -4.90 -10.04 -10.17
CA LEU A 136 -4.23 -9.29 -9.12
C LEU A 136 -3.86 -10.19 -7.94
N MET A 137 -4.79 -11.03 -7.50
CA MET A 137 -4.56 -11.99 -6.42
C MET A 137 -3.49 -13.01 -6.79
N ASP A 138 -3.51 -13.52 -8.02
CA ASP A 138 -2.44 -14.38 -8.55
C ASP A 138 -1.09 -13.64 -8.56
N GLY A 139 -1.05 -12.38 -9.02
CA GLY A 139 0.14 -11.55 -9.02
C GLY A 139 0.71 -11.33 -7.61
N ILE A 140 -0.15 -10.99 -6.64
CA ILE A 140 0.24 -10.82 -5.23
C ILE A 140 0.79 -12.14 -4.66
N ALA A 141 0.09 -13.25 -4.89
CA ALA A 141 0.49 -14.55 -4.37
C ALA A 141 1.85 -15.03 -4.89
N ASN A 142 2.17 -14.70 -6.15
CA ASN A 142 3.42 -15.10 -6.79
C ASN A 142 4.61 -14.21 -6.40
N ASN A 143 4.37 -12.95 -6.07
CA ASN A 143 5.45 -11.99 -5.83
C ASN A 143 5.64 -11.59 -4.36
N CYS A 144 4.63 -11.77 -3.50
CA CYS A 144 4.65 -11.29 -2.11
C CYS A 144 4.55 -12.46 -1.09
N PRO A 145 5.58 -13.33 -0.96
CA PRO A 145 5.53 -14.48 -0.05
C PRO A 145 5.50 -14.09 1.44
N ASN A 146 5.93 -12.87 1.76
CA ASN A 146 6.00 -12.35 3.12
C ASN A 146 4.73 -11.60 3.56
N LEU A 147 3.70 -11.55 2.71
CA LEU A 147 2.49 -10.77 2.95
C LEU A 147 1.77 -11.21 4.24
N GLN A 148 1.45 -10.24 5.07
CA GLN A 148 0.76 -10.42 6.36
C GLN A 148 -0.59 -9.71 6.38
N ARG A 149 -0.72 -8.59 5.69
CA ARG A 149 -1.94 -7.78 5.63
C ARG A 149 -2.16 -7.30 4.20
N LEU A 150 -3.36 -7.53 3.69
CA LEU A 150 -3.80 -7.06 2.37
C LEU A 150 -5.13 -6.35 2.52
N GLU A 151 -5.27 -5.18 1.91
CA GLU A 151 -6.55 -4.48 1.77
C GLU A 151 -6.78 -4.09 0.31
N LEU A 152 -7.90 -4.54 -0.26
CA LEU A 152 -8.38 -4.17 -1.58
C LEU A 152 -9.64 -3.31 -1.42
N ARG A 153 -9.58 -2.06 -1.85
CA ARG A 153 -10.63 -1.05 -1.63
C ARG A 153 -11.54 -0.79 -2.82
N TRP A 154 -11.27 -1.38 -3.98
CA TRP A 154 -12.08 -1.17 -5.19
C TRP A 154 -13.55 -1.44 -4.94
N ASP A 155 -14.40 -0.59 -5.52
CA ASP A 155 -15.84 -0.77 -5.48
C ASP A 155 -16.22 -2.16 -6.03
N PRO A 156 -17.16 -2.88 -5.37
CA PRO A 156 -17.57 -4.23 -5.78
C PRO A 156 -18.06 -4.32 -7.23
N GLU A 157 -18.66 -3.25 -7.77
CA GLU A 157 -19.15 -3.22 -9.15
C GLU A 157 -18.02 -3.12 -10.17
N ASN A 158 -16.85 -2.61 -9.76
CA ASN A 158 -15.65 -2.56 -10.60
C ASN A 158 -14.89 -3.90 -10.64
N LEU A 159 -15.11 -4.78 -9.68
CA LEU A 159 -14.43 -6.07 -9.64
C LEU A 159 -14.95 -7.01 -10.75
N ARG A 160 -14.02 -7.54 -11.55
CA ARG A 160 -14.26 -8.64 -12.49
C ARG A 160 -13.51 -9.86 -12.04
N PHE A 161 -14.28 -10.92 -11.83
CA PHE A 161 -13.81 -12.19 -11.33
C PHE A 161 -14.65 -13.29 -11.96
N SER A 162 -14.07 -14.48 -12.10
CA SER A 162 -14.66 -15.59 -12.84
C SER A 162 -15.16 -16.70 -11.92
N ASP A 163 -15.84 -17.70 -12.45
CA ASP A 163 -16.13 -18.91 -11.66
C ASP A 163 -14.84 -19.66 -11.22
N LYS A 164 -13.68 -19.29 -11.80
CA LYS A 164 -12.36 -19.80 -11.41
C LYS A 164 -11.68 -18.97 -10.32
N SER A 165 -12.31 -17.93 -9.77
CA SER A 165 -11.78 -17.15 -8.64
C SER A 165 -11.32 -18.00 -7.49
N GLN A 166 -11.94 -19.17 -7.32
CA GLN A 166 -11.56 -20.10 -6.28
C GLN A 166 -10.08 -20.49 -6.35
N LYS A 167 -9.56 -20.68 -7.57
CA LYS A 167 -8.17 -21.03 -7.81
C LYS A 167 -7.22 -19.89 -7.40
N ALA A 168 -7.55 -18.64 -7.74
CA ALA A 168 -6.70 -17.49 -7.39
C ALA A 168 -6.66 -17.28 -5.86
N ILE A 169 -7.81 -17.40 -5.21
CA ILE A 169 -7.93 -17.33 -3.74
C ILE A 169 -7.14 -18.47 -3.09
N ASP A 170 -7.23 -19.69 -3.63
CA ASP A 170 -6.47 -20.85 -3.15
C ASP A 170 -4.96 -20.64 -3.31
N ILE A 171 -4.50 -20.09 -4.44
CA ILE A 171 -3.09 -19.77 -4.69
C ILE A 171 -2.58 -18.75 -3.68
N LEU A 172 -3.35 -17.66 -3.42
CA LEU A 172 -3.00 -16.68 -2.40
C LEU A 172 -2.86 -17.35 -1.03
N ARG A 173 -3.83 -18.18 -0.64
CA ARG A 173 -3.82 -18.89 0.66
C ARG A 173 -2.59 -19.78 0.82
N VAL A 174 -2.21 -20.51 -0.24
CA VAL A 174 -1.11 -21.50 -0.19
C VAL A 174 0.26 -20.82 -0.28
N LYS A 175 0.39 -19.71 -1.01
CA LYS A 175 1.68 -19.02 -1.18
C LYS A 175 1.95 -17.96 -0.11
N CYS A 176 0.93 -17.23 0.33
CA CYS A 176 1.06 -16.21 1.38
C CYS A 176 0.74 -16.79 2.76
N LEU A 177 1.55 -17.76 3.21
CA LEU A 177 1.32 -18.49 4.47
C LEU A 177 1.32 -17.59 5.72
N LYS A 178 1.93 -16.39 5.63
CA LYS A 178 2.00 -15.41 6.71
C LYS A 178 0.80 -14.45 6.73
N LEU A 179 -0.15 -14.57 5.80
CA LEU A 179 -1.30 -13.68 5.69
C LEU A 179 -2.20 -13.85 6.93
N ARG A 180 -2.41 -12.76 7.67
CA ARG A 180 -3.23 -12.72 8.90
C ARG A 180 -4.51 -11.93 8.72
N CYS A 181 -4.49 -10.93 7.84
CA CYS A 181 -5.61 -10.02 7.62
C CYS A 181 -5.81 -9.81 6.12
N LEU A 182 -6.99 -10.13 5.61
CA LEU A 182 -7.41 -9.83 4.25
C LEU A 182 -8.68 -8.97 4.33
N VAL A 183 -8.60 -7.74 3.84
CA VAL A 183 -9.71 -6.79 3.85
C VAL A 183 -10.16 -6.55 2.41
N LEU A 184 -11.46 -6.70 2.16
CA LEU A 184 -12.08 -6.54 0.85
C LEU A 184 -13.31 -5.64 0.96
N SER A 185 -13.70 -4.99 -0.12
CA SER A 185 -14.99 -4.30 -0.19
C SER A 185 -16.16 -5.29 -0.05
N ASP A 186 -17.23 -4.87 0.63
CA ASP A 186 -18.45 -5.63 0.82
C ASP A 186 -19.06 -6.06 -0.52
N GLY A 187 -19.24 -7.37 -0.76
CA GLY A 187 -19.83 -7.83 -2.01
C GLY A 187 -19.58 -9.31 -2.30
N ARG A 188 -20.01 -9.77 -3.49
CA ARG A 188 -19.94 -11.19 -3.86
C ARG A 188 -18.52 -11.76 -3.82
N TYR A 189 -17.51 -10.96 -4.18
CA TYR A 189 -16.11 -11.40 -4.12
C TYR A 189 -15.63 -11.62 -2.69
N TYR A 190 -16.00 -10.73 -1.76
CA TYR A 190 -15.73 -10.87 -0.34
C TYR A 190 -16.36 -12.15 0.22
N GLU A 191 -17.64 -12.39 -0.04
CA GLU A 191 -18.34 -13.59 0.46
C GLU A 191 -17.69 -14.89 -0.05
N THR A 192 -17.31 -14.92 -1.33
CA THR A 192 -16.61 -16.05 -1.94
C THR A 192 -15.25 -16.29 -1.28
N THR A 193 -14.51 -15.22 -1.01
CA THR A 193 -13.20 -15.29 -0.36
C THR A 193 -13.32 -15.74 1.08
N LYS A 194 -14.24 -15.15 1.84
CA LYS A 194 -14.49 -15.50 3.24
C LYS A 194 -14.86 -16.98 3.38
N ALA A 195 -15.82 -17.46 2.61
CA ALA A 195 -16.25 -18.86 2.64
C ALA A 195 -15.09 -19.84 2.33
N ASN A 196 -14.19 -19.47 1.41
CA ASN A 196 -13.01 -20.29 1.13
C ASN A 196 -12.02 -20.36 2.29
N PHE A 197 -11.73 -19.20 2.91
CA PHE A 197 -10.80 -19.14 4.03
C PHE A 197 -11.34 -19.84 5.28
N GLU A 198 -12.64 -19.71 5.56
CA GLU A 198 -13.32 -20.42 6.65
C GLU A 198 -13.30 -21.94 6.45
N ARG A 199 -13.63 -22.41 5.23
CA ARG A 199 -13.57 -23.83 4.89
C ARG A 199 -12.16 -24.42 5.02
N ALA A 200 -11.13 -23.61 4.77
CA ALA A 200 -9.73 -24.04 4.84
C ALA A 200 -9.13 -23.98 6.25
N ASP A 201 -9.92 -23.64 7.27
CA ASP A 201 -9.52 -23.53 8.69
C ASP A 201 -8.22 -22.75 8.90
N ARG A 202 -8.13 -21.57 8.25
CA ARG A 202 -6.95 -20.71 8.32
C ARG A 202 -7.09 -19.71 9.47
N THR A 203 -5.95 -19.39 10.07
CA THR A 203 -5.83 -18.28 11.04
C THR A 203 -6.05 -16.90 10.42
N THR A 204 -6.08 -16.81 9.08
CA THR A 204 -6.27 -15.55 8.36
C THR A 204 -7.70 -15.07 8.52
N VAL A 205 -7.87 -13.83 9.00
CA VAL A 205 -9.19 -13.22 9.14
C VAL A 205 -9.52 -12.43 7.87
N VAL A 206 -10.60 -12.81 7.20
CA VAL A 206 -11.17 -12.07 6.07
C VAL A 206 -12.22 -11.08 6.61
N ARG A 207 -12.06 -9.80 6.29
CA ARG A 207 -12.91 -8.71 6.80
C ARG A 207 -13.36 -7.80 5.67
N THR A 208 -14.36 -6.99 5.96
CA THR A 208 -14.88 -5.97 5.05
C THR A 208 -14.19 -4.63 5.31
N THR A 209 -14.09 -3.77 4.31
CA THR A 209 -13.55 -2.39 4.44
C THR A 209 -14.40 -1.52 5.38
N THR A 210 -15.66 -1.88 5.59
CA THR A 210 -16.56 -1.26 6.59
C THR A 210 -16.15 -1.56 8.04
N ASN A 211 -15.57 -2.74 8.30
CA ASN A 211 -15.24 -3.19 9.66
C ASN A 211 -13.78 -3.01 10.04
N CYS A 212 -12.87 -2.89 9.06
CA CYS A 212 -11.44 -2.82 9.32
C CYS A 212 -10.70 -2.05 8.24
N ARG A 213 -9.69 -1.29 8.63
CA ARG A 213 -8.66 -0.75 7.74
C ARG A 213 -7.31 -1.39 8.07
N VAL A 214 -6.50 -1.61 7.05
CA VAL A 214 -5.08 -1.95 7.19
C VAL A 214 -4.29 -0.65 7.20
N SER A 215 -3.23 -0.61 7.99
CA SER A 215 -2.34 0.55 8.10
C SER A 215 -0.89 0.10 8.08
N ASN A 216 0.01 0.95 7.61
CA ASN A 216 1.44 0.71 7.71
C ASN A 216 1.96 0.84 9.16
N TYR A 217 1.19 1.39 10.10
CA TYR A 217 1.65 1.62 11.49
C TYR A 217 2.14 0.38 12.22
N TYR A 218 1.71 -0.82 11.81
CA TYR A 218 2.27 -2.09 12.31
C TYR A 218 3.78 -2.25 12.06
N LEU A 219 4.39 -1.39 11.24
CA LEU A 219 5.82 -1.36 10.91
C LEU A 219 6.61 -0.30 11.69
N LEU A 220 5.94 0.51 12.53
CA LEU A 220 6.62 1.43 13.44
C LEU A 220 7.48 0.64 14.44
N SER A 221 8.65 1.19 14.75
CA SER A 221 9.62 0.63 15.68
C SER A 221 9.00 0.34 17.06
N ASN A 222 8.21 1.29 17.54
CA ASN A 222 7.55 1.23 18.85
C ASN A 222 6.06 0.90 18.75
N TYR A 223 5.61 0.24 17.67
CA TYR A 223 4.18 -0.06 17.48
C TYR A 223 3.56 -0.81 18.67
N ARG A 224 4.32 -1.73 19.30
CA ARG A 224 3.84 -2.47 20.48
C ARG A 224 3.53 -1.57 21.67
N ASP A 225 4.24 -0.46 21.80
CA ASP A 225 4.04 0.50 22.89
C ASP A 225 2.85 1.43 22.61
N LEU A 226 2.40 1.51 21.35
CA LEU A 226 1.20 2.26 20.94
C LEU A 226 -0.09 1.47 21.10
N ILE A 227 0.00 0.15 21.25
CA ILE A 227 -1.18 -0.67 21.56
C ILE A 227 -1.50 -0.42 23.02
N PHE A 228 -2.63 0.23 23.30
CA PHE A 228 -3.19 0.27 24.65
C PHE A 228 -3.40 -1.17 25.11
N ASN A 229 -2.61 -1.61 26.11
CA ASN A 229 -2.80 -2.90 26.78
C ASN A 229 -4.14 -2.95 27.49
#